data_AF-A0A7X3VD97-F1
#
_entry.id   AF-A0A7X3VD97-F1
#
_cell.length_a   1.000
_cell.length_b   1.000
_cell.length_c   1.000
_cell.angle_alpha   90.00
_cell.angle_beta   90.00
_cell.angle_gamma   90.00
#
_symmetry.space_group_name_H-M   'P 1'
#
loop_
_entity.id
_entity.type
_entity.pdbx_description
1 polymer ?
#
loop_
_entity_poly.entity_id
_entity_poly.type
_entity_poly.pdbx_seq_one_letter_code
_entity_poly.pdbx_strand_id
1 'polypeptide(L)'
;MTQDSVEIQGIFGRIFSPFTEVFYLLFRLGFAFIVGLHGIQKAFLLWGFPAGANPDGMGTFVDIAAWVEIISAFLIGLGILTRLGAGALVVTMIVAYFSVHANNGLWPHQFPGEGGFAAHGGEVPMLWFLIAGIIGILGSRKWGIERHFFGKEIL
;
A
#
# COMPACT_ATOMS: atom_id res chain seq x y z
N MET A 1 -15.30 31.71 2.72
CA MET A 1 -15.75 31.27 1.38
C MET A 1 -16.09 29.81 1.52
N THR A 2 -17.39 29.51 1.55
CA THR A 2 -17.94 28.20 1.87
C THR A 2 -17.54 27.21 0.80
N GLN A 3 -16.99 26.08 1.25
CA GLN A 3 -16.53 24.97 0.44
C GLN A 3 -17.71 24.45 -0.39
N ASP A 4 -17.66 24.67 -1.70
CA ASP A 4 -18.59 24.07 -2.65
C ASP A 4 -18.43 22.55 -2.54
N SER A 5 -19.31 21.94 -1.74
CA SER A 5 -19.55 20.51 -1.78
C SER A 5 -20.02 20.23 -3.20
N VAL A 6 -19.18 19.55 -3.98
CA VAL A 6 -19.65 18.81 -5.15
C VAL A 6 -20.73 17.88 -4.64
N GLU A 7 -21.99 18.34 -4.66
CA GLU A 7 -23.13 17.49 -4.37
C GLU A 7 -23.06 16.36 -5.38
N ILE A 8 -22.82 15.14 -4.91
CA ILE A 8 -22.98 13.96 -5.75
C ILE A 8 -24.50 13.83 -5.94
N GLN A 9 -25.04 14.53 -6.94
CA GLN A 9 -26.49 14.67 -7.17
C GLN A 9 -27.17 13.38 -7.66
N GLY A 10 -26.45 12.26 -7.74
CA GLY A 10 -27.00 10.95 -8.06
C GLY A 10 -27.54 10.19 -6.84
N ILE A 11 -28.50 9.27 -7.08
CA ILE A 11 -29.08 8.37 -6.06
C ILE A 11 -27.98 7.66 -5.25
N PHE A 12 -26.92 7.17 -5.92
CA PHE A 12 -25.80 6.53 -5.27
C PHE A 12 -25.02 7.47 -4.33
N GLY A 13 -24.86 8.74 -4.71
CA GLY A 13 -24.19 9.74 -3.87
C GLY A 13 -24.90 9.95 -2.54
N ARG A 14 -26.24 10.05 -2.57
CA ARG A 14 -27.04 10.20 -1.35
C ARG A 14 -27.00 8.96 -0.46
N ILE A 15 -27.00 7.77 -1.06
CA ILE A 15 -26.94 6.50 -0.32
C ILE A 15 -25.57 6.29 0.34
N PHE A 16 -24.47 6.58 -0.36
CA PHE A 16 -23.11 6.27 0.13
C PHE A 16 -22.42 7.41 0.86
N SER A 17 -22.85 8.67 0.69
CA SER A 17 -22.24 9.84 1.35
C SER A 17 -22.05 9.65 2.87
N PRO A 18 -23.05 9.20 3.65
CA PRO A 18 -22.90 9.02 5.10
C PRO A 18 -21.81 8.01 5.49
N PHE A 19 -21.54 7.04 4.62
CA PHE A 19 -20.63 5.93 4.88
C PHE A 19 -19.22 6.15 4.30
N THR A 20 -18.99 7.24 3.56
CA THR A 20 -17.73 7.50 2.83
C THR A 20 -16.51 7.43 3.76
N GLU A 21 -16.60 8.02 4.95
CA GLU A 21 -15.51 7.99 5.94
C GLU A 21 -15.27 6.59 6.51
N VAL A 22 -16.33 5.79 6.68
CA VAL A 22 -16.22 4.41 7.18
C VAL A 22 -15.63 3.51 6.09
N PHE A 23 -16.07 3.65 4.84
CA PHE A 23 -15.49 2.93 3.72
C PHE A 23 -14.02 3.27 3.53
N TYR A 24 -13.65 4.54 3.64
CA TYR A 24 -12.25 4.93 3.56
C TYR A 24 -11.41 4.33 4.70
N LEU A 25 -11.94 4.29 5.93
CA LEU A 25 -11.28 3.62 7.05
C LEU A 25 -11.06 2.14 6.76
N LEU A 26 -12.11 1.42 6.34
CA LEU A 26 -12.01 -0.01 6.02
C LEU A 26 -11.04 -0.27 4.87
N PHE A 27 -11.06 0.57 3.84
CA PHE A 27 -10.11 0.53 2.74
C PHE A 27 -8.68 0.71 3.23
N ARG A 28 -8.42 1.73 4.06
CA ARG A 28 -7.10 2.00 4.63
C ARG A 28 -6.60 0.85 5.50
N LEU A 29 -7.46 0.30 6.36
CA LEU A 29 -7.12 -0.83 7.23
C LEU A 29 -6.90 -2.11 6.44
N GLY A 30 -7.74 -2.42 5.47
CA GLY A 30 -7.60 -3.59 4.60
C GLY A 30 -6.33 -3.53 3.77
N PHE A 31 -6.04 -2.38 3.17
CA PHE A 31 -4.80 -2.15 2.43
C PHE A 31 -3.57 -2.30 3.35
N ALA A 32 -3.56 -1.62 4.50
CA ALA A 32 -2.48 -1.74 5.47
C ALA A 32 -2.27 -3.20 5.93
N PHE A 33 -3.36 -3.93 6.19
CA PHE A 33 -3.28 -5.33 6.59
C PHE A 33 -2.64 -6.21 5.51
N ILE A 34 -3.07 -6.10 4.26
CA ILE A 34 -2.53 -6.89 3.13
C ILE A 34 -1.05 -6.56 2.90
N VAL A 35 -0.68 -5.27 2.89
CA VAL A 35 0.71 -4.83 2.73
C VAL A 35 1.58 -5.32 3.90
N GLY A 36 1.07 -5.22 5.13
CA GLY A 36 1.77 -5.71 6.32
C GLY A 36 2.02 -7.21 6.27
N LEU A 37 1.02 -8.00 5.85
CA LEU A 37 1.18 -9.45 5.66
C LEU A 37 2.25 -9.78 4.61
N HIS A 38 2.30 -9.03 3.52
CA HIS A 38 3.32 -9.24 2.49
C HIS A 38 4.72 -8.86 2.96
N GLY A 39 4.86 -7.77 3.71
CA GLY A 39 6.12 -7.41 4.35
C GLY A 39 6.57 -8.46 5.36
N ILE A 40 5.65 -9.02 6.15
CA ILE A 40 5.91 -10.15 7.06
C ILE A 40 6.35 -11.39 6.28
N GLN A 41 5.69 -11.70 5.17
CA GLN A 41 6.07 -12.82 4.31
C GLN A 41 7.52 -12.70 3.84
N LYS A 42 7.94 -11.50 3.42
CA LYS A 42 9.32 -11.20 3.01
C LYS A 42 10.31 -11.27 4.17
N ALA A 43 10.02 -10.57 5.27
CA ALA A 43 10.93 -10.43 6.41
C ALA A 43 11.21 -11.75 7.14
N PHE A 44 10.23 -12.66 7.17
CA PHE A 44 10.33 -13.93 7.89
C PHE A 44 10.40 -15.15 6.98
N LEU A 45 10.57 -14.95 5.67
CA LEU A 45 10.71 -16.02 4.68
C LEU A 45 9.54 -17.02 4.71
N LEU A 46 8.34 -16.52 4.99
CA LEU A 46 7.13 -17.35 5.15
C LEU A 46 6.47 -17.65 3.80
N TRP A 47 5.60 -18.67 3.75
CA TRP A 47 4.83 -19.05 2.55
C TRP A 47 5.68 -19.26 1.29
N GLY A 48 6.83 -19.90 1.43
CA GLY A 48 7.71 -20.23 0.30
C GLY A 48 8.43 -19.01 -0.29
N PHE A 49 8.47 -17.89 0.42
CA PHE A 49 9.40 -16.82 0.10
C PHE A 49 10.82 -17.38 0.21
N PRO A 50 11.62 -17.43 -0.87
CA PRO A 50 12.78 -18.31 -0.87
C PRO A 50 13.78 -17.80 0.17
N ALA A 51 14.07 -18.65 1.16
CA ALA A 51 15.12 -18.38 2.12
C ALA A 51 16.46 -18.28 1.36
N GLY A 52 17.02 -17.08 1.28
CA GLY A 52 18.20 -16.83 0.46
C GLY A 52 17.92 -16.60 -1.03
N ALA A 53 16.69 -16.20 -1.41
CA ALA A 53 16.46 -15.52 -2.68
C ALA A 53 17.22 -14.20 -2.68
N ASN A 54 18.50 -14.28 -3.02
CA ASN A 54 19.17 -13.31 -3.84
C ASN A 54 18.80 -13.66 -5.29
N PRO A 55 17.62 -13.28 -5.81
CA PRO A 55 17.51 -13.19 -7.26
C PRO A 55 18.51 -12.08 -7.61
N ASP A 56 19.62 -12.48 -8.21
CA ASP A 56 20.62 -11.56 -8.77
C ASP A 56 21.37 -10.65 -7.76
N GLY A 57 21.43 -11.03 -6.47
CA GLY A 57 22.12 -10.25 -5.43
C GLY A 57 21.28 -9.14 -4.77
N MET A 58 19.95 -9.18 -4.95
CA MET A 58 19.02 -8.17 -4.42
C MET A 58 18.52 -8.41 -2.98
N GLY A 59 19.08 -9.36 -2.23
CA GLY A 59 18.60 -9.74 -0.89
C GLY A 59 18.47 -8.56 0.07
N THR A 60 19.47 -7.68 0.11
CA THR A 60 19.42 -6.46 0.93
C THR A 60 18.26 -5.53 0.54
N PHE A 61 17.94 -5.40 -0.76
CA PHE A 61 16.82 -4.57 -1.22
C PHE A 61 15.48 -5.17 -0.82
N VAL A 62 15.34 -6.48 -0.91
CA VAL A 62 14.12 -7.20 -0.52
C VAL A 62 13.88 -7.08 0.99
N ASP A 63 14.93 -7.21 1.81
CA ASP A 63 14.85 -7.05 3.26
C ASP A 63 14.43 -5.62 3.66
N ILE A 64 15.03 -4.61 3.02
CA ILE A 64 14.64 -3.20 3.25
C ILE A 64 13.19 -2.98 2.86
N ALA A 65 12.76 -3.47 1.69
CA ALA A 65 11.38 -3.37 1.24
C ALA A 65 10.40 -4.03 2.22
N ALA A 66 10.76 -5.19 2.78
CA ALA A 66 9.96 -5.92 3.76
C ALA A 66 9.67 -5.07 5.00
N TRP A 67 10.71 -4.47 5.59
CA TRP A 67 10.56 -3.62 6.77
C TRP A 67 9.84 -2.31 6.47
N VAL A 68 10.09 -1.71 5.30
CA VAL A 68 9.35 -0.52 4.85
C VAL A 68 7.86 -0.84 4.70
N GLU A 69 7.49 -1.99 4.15
CA GLU A 69 6.10 -2.42 4.02
C GLU A 69 5.42 -2.61 5.37
N ILE A 70 6.08 -3.28 6.32
CA ILE A 70 5.54 -3.50 7.68
C ILE A 70 5.35 -2.16 8.40
N ILE A 71 6.37 -1.31 8.43
CA ILE A 71 6.33 -0.03 9.14
C ILE A 71 5.28 0.89 8.49
N SER A 72 5.26 0.98 7.16
CA SER A 72 4.30 1.82 6.44
C SER A 72 2.88 1.33 6.63
N ALA A 73 2.65 0.01 6.61
CA ALA A 73 1.35 -0.59 6.92
C ALA A 73 0.88 -0.20 8.32
N PHE A 74 1.76 -0.24 9.33
CA PHE A 74 1.43 0.16 10.69
C PHE A 74 1.05 1.65 10.77
N LEU A 75 1.86 2.54 10.19
CA LEU A 75 1.62 3.98 10.13
C LEU A 75 0.29 4.31 9.42
N ILE A 76 0.05 3.70 8.26
CA ILE A 76 -1.17 3.90 7.46
C ILE A 76 -2.39 3.35 8.20
N GLY A 77 -2.34 2.13 8.70
CA GLY A 77 -3.47 1.47 9.36
C GLY A 77 -3.94 2.26 10.58
N LEU A 78 -3.00 2.59 11.47
CA LEU A 78 -3.28 3.39 12.68
C LEU A 78 -3.63 4.85 12.38
N GLY A 79 -3.29 5.34 11.19
CA GLY A 79 -3.50 6.74 10.86
C GLY A 79 -2.55 7.66 11.61
N ILE A 80 -1.28 7.27 11.71
CA ILE A 80 -0.19 8.03 12.34
C ILE A 80 0.90 8.23 11.28
N LEU A 81 1.28 9.47 10.99
CA LEU A 81 2.20 9.81 9.89
C LEU A 81 1.80 9.13 8.58
N THR A 82 0.49 9.08 8.30
CA THR A 82 -0.09 8.30 7.19
C THR A 82 0.51 8.67 5.85
N ARG A 83 0.75 9.96 5.61
CA ARG A 83 1.36 10.44 4.36
C ARG A 83 2.81 10.01 4.22
N LEU A 84 3.55 9.98 5.32
CA LEU A 84 4.94 9.51 5.32
C LEU A 84 4.99 8.02 4.97
N GLY A 85 4.17 7.19 5.63
CA GLY A 85 4.08 5.76 5.32
C GLY A 85 3.61 5.50 3.88
N ALA A 86 2.62 6.25 3.41
CA ALA A 86 2.14 6.17 2.03
C ALA A 86 3.21 6.57 1.01
N GLY A 87 3.95 7.65 1.26
CA GLY A 87 5.07 8.10 0.43
C GLY A 87 6.20 7.08 0.37
N ALA A 88 6.54 6.46 1.52
CA ALA A 88 7.54 5.40 1.57
C ALA A 88 7.10 4.19 0.71
N LEU A 89 5.84 3.75 0.82
CA LEU A 89 5.31 2.68 -0.03
C LEU A 89 5.33 3.03 -1.51
N VAL A 90 4.95 4.26 -1.88
CA VAL A 90 5.01 4.73 -3.28
C VAL A 90 6.41 4.56 -3.85
N VAL A 91 7.43 5.01 -3.13
CA VAL A 91 8.84 4.87 -3.55
C VAL A 91 9.23 3.40 -3.64
N THR A 92 8.92 2.59 -2.63
CA THR A 92 9.24 1.15 -2.64
C THR A 92 8.60 0.42 -3.81
N MET A 93 7.34 0.73 -4.15
CA MET A 93 6.64 0.10 -5.28
C MET A 93 7.21 0.50 -6.63
N ILE A 94 7.64 1.76 -6.80
CA ILE A 94 8.36 2.21 -8.01
C ILE A 94 9.66 1.42 -8.15
N VAL A 95 10.47 1.36 -7.10
CA VAL A 95 11.76 0.64 -7.11
C VAL A 95 11.53 -0.84 -7.38
N ALA A 96 10.58 -1.48 -6.69
CA ALA A 96 10.24 -2.88 -6.89
C ALA A 96 9.80 -3.15 -8.34
N TYR A 97 8.95 -2.29 -8.91
CA TYR A 97 8.50 -2.44 -10.29
C TYR A 97 9.68 -2.46 -11.26
N PHE A 98 10.57 -1.46 -11.22
CA PHE A 98 11.68 -1.37 -12.17
C PHE A 98 12.81 -2.37 -11.92
N SER A 99 13.05 -2.75 -10.66
CA SER A 99 14.15 -3.64 -10.28
C SER A 99 13.80 -5.13 -10.38
N VAL A 100 12.53 -5.49 -10.15
CA VAL A 100 12.10 -6.90 -10.03
C VAL A 100 11.06 -7.28 -11.10
N HIS A 101 10.13 -6.39 -11.45
CA HIS A 101 8.94 -6.79 -12.22
C HIS A 101 8.93 -6.33 -13.69
N ALA A 102 9.65 -5.26 -14.05
CA ALA A 102 9.56 -4.65 -15.38
C ALA A 102 9.94 -5.63 -16.50
N ASN A 103 10.89 -6.53 -16.23
CA ASN A 103 11.34 -7.56 -17.17
C ASN A 103 10.31 -8.70 -17.37
N ASN A 104 9.34 -8.84 -16.45
CA ASN A 104 8.31 -9.88 -16.50
C ASN A 104 7.01 -9.42 -17.18
N GLY A 105 6.95 -8.16 -17.62
CA GLY A 105 5.80 -7.55 -18.28
C GLY A 105 4.71 -7.04 -17.32
N LEU A 106 3.68 -6.44 -17.90
CA LEU A 106 2.57 -5.78 -17.17
C LEU A 106 1.52 -6.77 -16.64
N TRP A 107 1.48 -7.99 -17.17
CA TRP A 107 0.38 -8.92 -16.92
C TRP A 107 0.55 -9.68 -15.58
N PRO A 108 -0.50 -9.82 -14.76
CA PRO A 108 -0.45 -10.40 -13.42
C PRO A 108 0.00 -11.86 -13.37
N HIS A 109 -0.28 -12.62 -14.43
CA HIS A 109 -0.07 -14.06 -14.48
C HIS A 109 1.16 -14.41 -15.33
N GLN A 110 2.28 -14.72 -14.67
CA GLN A 110 3.00 -15.92 -15.06
C GLN A 110 2.55 -17.00 -14.07
N PHE A 111 1.95 -18.07 -14.60
CA PHE A 111 1.65 -19.30 -13.84
C PHE A 111 2.90 -19.77 -13.08
N PRO A 112 2.80 -20.68 -12.08
CA PRO A 112 3.97 -21.33 -11.50
C PRO A 112 4.65 -22.22 -12.57
N GLY A 113 5.33 -21.59 -13.52
CA GLY A 113 6.50 -22.13 -14.16
C GLY A 113 7.70 -21.94 -13.24
N GLU A 114 8.82 -22.49 -13.65
CA GLU A 114 10.02 -22.84 -12.88
C GLU A 114 10.76 -21.66 -12.19
N GLY A 115 10.20 -20.45 -12.17
CA GLY A 115 10.84 -19.18 -11.76
C GLY A 115 10.48 -18.61 -10.37
N GLY A 116 9.55 -19.21 -9.61
CA GLY A 116 9.24 -18.78 -8.23
C GLY A 116 8.69 -17.34 -8.09
N PHE A 117 8.88 -16.72 -6.92
CA PHE A 117 8.38 -15.36 -6.58
C PHE A 117 8.83 -14.27 -7.57
N ALA A 118 9.98 -14.45 -8.21
CA ALA A 118 10.53 -13.51 -9.17
C ALA A 118 9.85 -13.56 -10.55
N ALA A 119 8.93 -14.50 -10.79
CA ALA A 119 8.20 -14.62 -12.06
C ALA A 119 6.88 -13.82 -12.09
N HIS A 120 6.51 -13.12 -11.00
CA HIS A 120 5.27 -12.34 -10.98
C HIS A 120 5.41 -11.04 -11.81
N GLY A 121 4.39 -10.72 -12.60
CA GLY A 121 4.34 -9.47 -13.37
C GLY A 121 4.07 -8.23 -12.50
N GLY A 122 4.10 -7.06 -13.13
CA GLY A 122 4.09 -5.76 -12.43
C GLY A 122 2.74 -5.25 -11.92
N GLU A 123 1.64 -5.99 -12.04
CA GLU A 123 0.31 -5.51 -11.63
C GLU A 123 0.24 -5.17 -10.14
N VAL A 124 0.71 -6.08 -9.27
CA VAL A 124 0.63 -5.93 -7.81
C VAL A 124 1.35 -4.67 -7.32
N PRO A 125 2.63 -4.43 -7.64
CA PRO A 125 3.30 -3.19 -7.22
C PRO A 125 2.65 -1.94 -7.82
N MET A 126 2.10 -2.00 -9.04
CA MET A 126 1.34 -0.88 -9.61
C MET A 126 0.06 -0.57 -8.84
N LEU A 127 -0.74 -1.58 -8.48
CA LEU A 127 -1.94 -1.39 -7.68
C LEU A 127 -1.60 -0.77 -6.33
N TRP A 128 -0.53 -1.23 -5.70
CA TRP A 128 -0.11 -0.72 -4.40
C TRP A 128 0.44 0.69 -4.48
N PHE A 129 1.19 1.00 -5.54
CA PHE A 129 1.61 2.37 -5.85
C PHE A 129 0.41 3.31 -5.96
N LEU A 130 -0.63 2.93 -6.72
CA LEU A 130 -1.82 3.76 -6.91
C LEU A 130 -2.60 3.94 -5.59
N ILE A 131 -2.82 2.85 -4.85
CA ILE A 131 -3.55 2.90 -3.58
C ILE A 131 -2.77 3.71 -2.55
N ALA A 132 -1.47 3.48 -2.40
CA ALA A 132 -0.62 4.25 -1.51
C ALA A 132 -0.59 5.73 -1.92
N GLY A 133 -0.53 6.05 -3.22
CA GLY A 133 -0.62 7.43 -3.72
C GLY A 133 -1.95 8.10 -3.35
N ILE A 134 -3.07 7.40 -3.53
CA ILE A 134 -4.40 7.88 -3.13
C ILE A 134 -4.45 8.12 -1.61
N ILE A 135 -3.95 7.19 -0.80
CA ILE A 135 -3.88 7.35 0.66
C ILE A 135 -2.95 8.50 1.05
N GLY A 136 -1.84 8.70 0.34
CA GLY A 136 -0.92 9.82 0.56
C GLY A 136 -1.57 11.18 0.28
N ILE A 137 -2.46 11.25 -0.71
CA ILE A 137 -3.26 12.45 -1.01
C ILE A 137 -4.37 12.66 0.03
N LEU A 138 -5.10 11.59 0.38
CA LEU A 138 -6.26 11.67 1.25
C LEU A 138 -5.91 11.74 2.74
N GLY A 139 -4.75 11.24 3.16
CA GLY A 139 -4.29 11.18 4.55
C GLY A 139 -5.06 10.16 5.40
N SER A 140 -5.05 10.38 6.71
CA SER A 140 -5.75 9.59 7.72
C SER A 140 -7.25 9.92 7.88
N ARG A 141 -7.71 11.04 7.33
CA ARG A 141 -9.13 11.47 7.35
C ARG A 141 -9.72 11.47 8.78
N LYS A 142 -11.00 11.18 8.97
CA LYS A 142 -11.68 11.31 10.27
C LYS A 142 -11.15 10.35 11.35
N TRP A 143 -10.66 9.19 10.95
CA TRP A 143 -10.34 8.06 11.84
C TRP A 143 -8.83 7.83 12.00
N GLY A 144 -8.01 8.88 11.87
CA GLY A 144 -6.58 8.82 12.19
C GLY A 144 -6.33 9.00 13.68
N ILE A 145 -5.49 8.15 14.28
CA ILE A 145 -5.09 8.30 15.69
C ILE A 145 -4.36 9.62 15.91
N GLU A 146 -3.45 9.99 15.01
CA GLU A 146 -2.73 11.27 15.09
C GLU A 146 -3.70 12.45 15.10
N ARG A 147 -4.68 12.44 14.19
CA ARG A 147 -5.70 13.49 14.15
C ARG A 147 -6.58 13.51 15.39
N HIS A 148 -6.86 12.35 15.99
CA HIS A 148 -7.62 12.27 17.24
C HIS A 148 -6.89 12.99 18.40
N PHE A 149 -5.57 12.86 18.48
CA PHE A 149 -4.77 13.51 19.54
C PHE A 149 -4.39 14.96 19.22
N PHE A 150 -4.04 15.28 17.97
CA PHE A 150 -3.51 16.60 17.59
C PHE A 150 -4.52 17.50 16.87
N GLY A 151 -5.73 17.02 16.60
CA GLY A 151 -6.78 17.73 15.85
C GLY A 151 -6.52 17.86 14.35
N LYS A 152 -5.29 17.59 13.90
CA LYS A 152 -4.83 17.66 12.51
C LYS A 152 -3.75 16.61 12.23
N GLU A 153 -3.48 16.37 10.96
CA GLU A 153 -2.27 15.66 10.52
C GLU A 153 -1.07 16.60 10.57
N ILE A 154 0.08 16.08 11.00
CA ILE A 154 1.36 16.78 11.09
C ILE A 154 2.03 16.84 9.71
N LEU A 155 1.77 15.84 8.85
CA LEU A 155 2.27 15.74 7.48
C LEU A 155 1.13 15.54 6.50
#